data_AF-A0A925XGG0-F1
#
_entry.id   AF-A0A925XGG0-F1
#
_cell.length_a   1.000
_cell.length_b   1.000
_cell.length_c   1.000
_cell.angle_alpha   90.00
_cell.angle_beta   90.00
_cell.angle_gamma   90.00
#
_symmetry.space_group_name_H-M   'P 1'
#
loop_
_entity.id
_entity.type
_entity.pdbx_description
1 polymer ?
#
loop_
_entity_poly.entity_id
_entity_poly.type
_entity_poly.pdbx_seq_one_letter_code
_entity_poly.pdbx_strand_id
1 'polypeptide(L)' 'MPFRILGSPPVEATMPQKLIIDADPGIGDALAIAAALLDPDLDLIALTAVGG' A
#
# COMPACT_ATOMS: atom_id res chain seq x y z
N MET A 1 -10.06 -5.60 -46.11
CA MET A 1 -9.29 -5.97 -44.90
C MET A 1 -9.89 -5.23 -43.71
N PRO A 2 -10.50 -5.89 -42.70
CA PRO A 2 -11.05 -5.19 -41.56
C PRO A 2 -9.96 -4.87 -40.52
N PHE A 3 -9.99 -3.62 -40.04
CA PHE A 3 -9.12 -3.06 -39.01
C PHE A 3 -9.44 -3.71 -37.65
N ARG A 4 -8.46 -4.35 -36.99
CA ARG A 4 -8.60 -5.01 -35.69
C ARG A 4 -8.27 -4.02 -34.57
N ILE A 5 -9.24 -3.67 -33.73
CA ILE A 5 -9.00 -2.92 -32.50
C ILE A 5 -8.28 -3.86 -31.53
N LEU A 6 -6.98 -3.61 -31.29
CA LEU A 6 -6.25 -4.23 -30.19
C LEU A 6 -6.83 -3.66 -28.90
N GLY A 7 -7.45 -4.51 -28.07
CA GLY A 7 -7.90 -4.13 -26.74
C GLY A 7 -6.74 -3.59 -25.92
N SER A 8 -7.03 -2.65 -25.01
CA SER A 8 -6.06 -2.15 -24.04
C SER A 8 -5.42 -3.32 -23.28
N PRO A 9 -4.10 -3.26 -23.01
CA PRO A 9 -3.46 -4.29 -22.20
C PRO A 9 -4.17 -4.37 -20.84
N PRO A 10 -4.30 -5.57 -20.25
CA PRO A 10 -4.81 -5.70 -18.90
C PRO A 10 -3.98 -4.79 -17.99
N VAL A 11 -4.65 -4.00 -17.16
CA VAL A 11 -3.98 -3.22 -16.11
C VAL A 11 -3.27 -4.26 -15.26
N GLU A 12 -1.95 -4.31 -15.36
CA GLU A 12 -1.12 -5.14 -14.49
C GLU A 12 -1.44 -4.69 -13.07
N ALA A 13 -2.09 -5.56 -12.30
CA ALA A 13 -2.36 -5.27 -10.90
C ALA A 13 -0.99 -5.06 -10.23
N THR A 14 -0.68 -3.79 -9.94
CA THR A 14 0.56 -3.42 -9.28
C THR A 14 0.61 -4.17 -7.95
N MET A 15 1.65 -4.98 -7.76
CA MET A 15 1.83 -5.68 -6.50
C MET A 15 1.83 -4.67 -5.35
N PRO A 16 1.15 -4.96 -4.22
CA PRO A 16 1.13 -4.07 -3.07
C PRO A 16 2.55 -3.70 -2.64
N GLN A 17 2.77 -2.41 -2.38
CA GLN A 17 4.04 -1.92 -1.91
C GLN A 17 4.27 -2.38 -0.47
N LYS A 18 5.36 -3.11 -0.26
CA LYS A 18 5.78 -3.54 1.08
C LYS A 18 6.14 -2.32 1.93
N LEU A 19 5.58 -2.26 3.12
CA LEU A 19 5.76 -1.16 4.06
C LEU A 19 6.23 -1.69 5.43
N ILE A 20 7.21 -1.01 6.00
CA ILE A 20 7.61 -1.14 7.40
C ILE A 20 7.36 0.21 8.06
N ILE A 21 6.69 0.20 9.22
CA ILE A 21 6.50 1.40 10.03
C ILE A 21 7.35 1.28 11.29
N ASP A 22 8.14 2.32 11.57
CA ASP A 22 8.77 2.55 12.87
C ASP A 22 8.11 3.78 13.49
N ALA A 23 7.44 3.61 14.63
CA ALA A 23 6.58 4.63 15.23
C ALA A 23 6.97 4.92 16.68
N ASP A 24 6.72 6.15 17.14
CA ASP A 24 6.80 6.57 18.53
C ASP A 24 5.39 6.74 19.12
N PRO A 25 4.79 5.67 19.71
CA PRO A 25 3.33 5.53 19.79
C PRO A 25 2.57 6.75 20.34
N GLY A 26 1.97 7.50 19.43
CA GLY A 26 1.03 8.59 19.69
C GLY A 26 -0.24 8.49 18.84
N ILE A 27 -1.12 9.47 18.97
CA ILE A 27 -2.38 9.49 18.22
C ILE A 27 -2.17 9.64 16.71
N GLY A 28 -1.10 10.34 16.31
CA GLY A 28 -0.71 10.48 14.90
C GLY A 28 -0.30 9.15 14.29
N ASP A 29 0.51 8.36 14.99
CA ASP A 29 0.98 7.06 14.51
C ASP A 29 -0.14 6.04 14.45
N ALA A 30 -1.04 6.06 15.45
CA ALA A 30 -2.21 5.21 15.42
C ALA A 30 -3.06 5.48 14.16
N LEU A 31 -3.22 6.75 13.77
CA LEU A 31 -3.92 7.11 12.55
C LEU A 31 -3.16 6.68 11.29
N ALA A 32 -1.85 6.88 11.24
CA ALA A 32 -1.01 6.50 10.10
C ALA A 32 -0.99 4.97 9.88
N ILE A 33 -0.86 4.19 10.96
CA ILE A 33 -0.93 2.72 10.94
C ILE A 33 -2.31 2.26 10.49
N ALA A 34 -3.39 2.86 11.00
CA ALA A 34 -4.75 2.53 10.59
C ALA A 34 -4.98 2.82 9.11
N ALA A 35 -4.48 3.95 8.60
CA ALA A 35 -4.55 4.29 7.18
C ALA A 35 -3.77 3.28 6.32
N ALA A 36 -2.55 2.92 6.73
CA ALA A 36 -1.72 1.94 6.02
C ALA A 36 -2.36 0.54 5.95
N LEU A 37 -3.02 0.09 7.02
CA LEU A 37 -3.72 -1.20 7.07
C LEU A 37 -4.99 -1.23 6.20
N LEU A 38 -5.55 -0.06 5.87
CA LEU A 38 -6.77 0.06 5.07
C LEU A 38 -6.47 0.34 3.59
N ASP A 39 -5.22 0.60 3.24
CA ASP A 39 -4.80 0.85 1.86
C ASP A 39 -4.50 -0.48 1.14
N PRO A 40 -5.28 -0.87 0.11
CA PRO A 40 -5.05 -2.12 -0.61
C PRO A 40 -3.75 -2.13 -1.44
N ASP A 41 -3.17 -0.95 -1.70
CA ASP A 41 -1.91 -0.82 -2.42
C ASP A 41 -0.69 -0.99 -1.49
N LEU A 42 -0.91 -1.15 -0.18
CA LEU A 42 0.14 -1.33 0.82
C LEU A 42 0.08 -2.73 1.47
N ASP A 43 1.25 -3.33 1.66
CA ASP A 43 1.44 -4.56 2.43
C ASP A 43 2.31 -4.23 3.65
N LEU A 44 1.67 -3.97 4.79
CA LEU A 44 2.36 -3.69 6.05
C LEU A 44 2.98 -4.97 6.61
N ILE A 45 4.26 -5.20 6.32
CA ILE A 45 4.96 -6.43 6.68
C ILE A 45 5.62 -6.38 8.06
N ALA A 46 5.82 -5.19 8.63
CA ALA A 46 6.36 -5.03 9.97
C ALA A 46 5.98 -3.68 10.60
N LEU A 47 5.88 -3.69 11.93
CA LEU A 47 5.68 -2.51 12.77
C LEU A 47 6.65 -2.58 13.95
N THR A 48 7.45 -1.53 14.14
CA THR A 48 8.30 -1.34 15.32
C THR A 48 7.83 -0.11 16.10
N ALA A 49 8.08 -0.13 17.41
CA ALA A 49 7.70 0.93 18.31
C ALA A 49 8.89 1.33 19.18
N VAL A 50 9.16 2.63 19.27
CA VAL A 50 10.16 3.22 20.16
C VAL A 50 9.48 4.20 21.12
N GLY A 51 9.99 4.34 22.34
CA GLY A 51 9.57 5.45 23.21
C GLY A 51 10.30 6.73 22.79
N GLY A 52 9.54 7.76 22.42
CA GLY A 52 10.05 9.13 22.18
C GLY A 52 10.40 9.87 23.46
#